data_AF-A0A3S3TF76-F1
#
_entry.id   AF-A0A3S3TF76-F1
#
_cell.length_a   1.000
_cell.length_b   1.000
_cell.length_c   1.000
_cell.angle_alpha   90.00
_cell.angle_beta   90.00
_cell.angle_gamma   90.00
#
_symmetry.space_group_name_H-M   'P 1'
#
loop_
_entity.id
_entity.type
_entity.pdbx_description
1 polymer ?
#
loop_
_entity_poly.entity_id
_entity_poly.type
_entity_poly.pdbx_seq_one_letter_code
_entity_poly.pdbx_strand_id
1 'polypeptide(L)'
;MKKHFTILLPCIIAAACKTEPDHDGTYIAHFKGQYSVGDDTLIVKDSVVTKRTGYQKIREGKLLAKEHRVKHWVIGSLDAPFLRFEGEDLFIGETIYKKVP
;
A
#
# COMPACT_ATOMS: atom_id res chain seq x y z
N MET A 1 -37.87 24.09 50.91
CA MET A 1 -38.17 24.02 49.46
C MET A 1 -36.87 23.69 48.72
N LYS A 2 -36.73 22.44 48.23
CA LYS A 2 -35.50 21.95 47.60
C LYS A 2 -35.50 22.32 46.12
N LYS A 3 -34.57 23.16 45.68
CA LYS A 3 -34.40 23.51 44.25
C LYS A 3 -33.36 22.55 43.66
N HIS A 4 -33.83 21.58 42.90
CA HIS A 4 -32.98 20.70 42.11
C HIS A 4 -32.39 21.51 40.96
N PHE A 5 -31.07 21.70 40.99
CA PHE A 5 -30.32 22.40 39.96
C PHE A 5 -29.77 21.35 38.99
N THR A 6 -30.56 21.04 37.96
CA THR A 6 -30.12 20.19 36.85
C THR A 6 -29.38 21.07 35.84
N ILE A 7 -28.05 21.05 35.84
CA ILE A 7 -27.27 21.61 34.72
C ILE A 7 -26.90 20.47 33.77
N LEU A 8 -27.40 20.61 32.55
CA LEU A 8 -27.03 19.87 31.35
C LEU A 8 -25.51 19.89 31.14
N LEU A 9 -24.91 18.71 31.01
CA LEU A 9 -23.56 18.53 30.51
C LEU A 9 -23.61 18.50 28.97
N PRO A 10 -23.06 19.49 28.24
CA PRO A 10 -23.00 19.43 26.78
C PRO A 10 -21.86 18.49 26.38
N CYS A 11 -22.22 17.33 25.85
CA CYS A 11 -21.28 16.37 25.26
C CYS A 11 -20.72 16.98 23.96
N ILE A 12 -19.57 17.64 24.03
CA ILE A 12 -18.81 18.09 22.86
C ILE A 12 -18.20 16.84 22.22
N ILE A 13 -18.94 16.21 21.30
CA ILE A 13 -18.38 15.20 20.41
C ILE A 13 -17.61 15.96 19.34
N ALA A 14 -16.36 16.30 19.63
CA ALA A 14 -15.43 16.78 18.62
C ALA A 14 -15.25 15.64 17.61
N ALA A 15 -15.89 15.78 16.46
CA ALA A 15 -15.67 14.93 15.30
C ALA A 15 -14.21 15.06 14.86
N ALA A 16 -13.35 14.17 15.36
CA ALA A 16 -12.05 13.94 14.79
C ALA A 16 -12.27 13.27 13.43
N CYS A 17 -12.52 14.07 12.40
CA CYS A 17 -12.30 13.64 11.02
C CYS A 17 -10.80 13.40 10.90
N LYS A 18 -10.36 12.15 11.07
CA LYS A 18 -9.04 11.74 10.66
C LYS A 18 -9.02 11.87 9.14
N THR A 19 -8.30 12.85 8.62
CA THR A 19 -7.87 12.81 7.23
C THR A 19 -7.04 11.54 7.10
N GLU A 20 -7.49 10.61 6.26
CA GLU A 20 -6.70 9.41 5.94
C GLU A 20 -5.31 9.88 5.46
N PRO A 21 -4.22 9.21 5.89
CA PRO A 21 -2.90 9.59 5.44
C PRO A 21 -2.83 9.50 3.91
N ASP A 22 -2.26 10.52 3.27
CA ASP A 22 -2.00 10.49 1.84
C ASP A 22 -0.90 9.45 1.55
N HIS A 23 -1.29 8.39 0.88
CA HIS A 23 -0.44 7.28 0.50
C HIS A 23 -0.07 7.31 -0.98
N ASP A 24 -0.37 8.40 -1.69
CA ASP A 24 -0.03 8.54 -3.10
C ASP A 24 1.49 8.58 -3.28
N GLY A 25 1.94 7.93 -4.35
CA GLY A 25 3.34 7.90 -4.72
C GLY A 25 3.76 6.67 -5.51
N THR A 26 5.05 6.60 -5.78
CA THR A 26 5.67 5.46 -6.46
C THR A 26 6.48 4.66 -5.46
N TYR A 27 6.30 3.35 -5.48
CA TYR A 27 7.00 2.43 -4.60
C TYR A 27 7.72 1.36 -5.41
N ILE A 28 8.94 1.01 -5.03
CA ILE A 28 9.74 0.00 -5.75
C ILE A 28 10.15 -1.15 -4.84
N ALA A 29 10.23 -2.34 -5.41
CA ALA A 29 10.82 -3.50 -4.75
C ALA A 29 11.72 -4.25 -5.72
N HIS A 30 12.87 -4.69 -5.24
CA HIS A 30 13.77 -5.58 -5.96
C HIS A 30 13.83 -6.92 -5.24
N PHE A 31 13.69 -8.01 -5.97
CA PHE A 31 13.80 -9.36 -5.44
C PHE A 31 14.73 -10.21 -6.28
N LYS A 32 15.58 -10.99 -5.61
CA LYS A 32 16.51 -11.92 -6.24
C LYS A 32 16.47 -13.24 -5.50
N GLY A 33 15.99 -14.28 -6.18
CA GLY A 33 15.99 -15.66 -5.71
C GLY A 33 16.96 -16.52 -6.52
N GLN A 34 16.98 -17.81 -6.20
CA GLN A 34 17.80 -18.80 -6.91
C GLN A 34 17.32 -19.05 -8.34
N TYR A 35 16.04 -18.81 -8.62
CA TYR A 35 15.38 -19.14 -9.89
C TYR A 35 14.90 -17.93 -10.68
N SER A 36 14.98 -16.72 -10.11
CA SER A 36 14.51 -15.51 -10.76
C SER A 36 15.04 -14.25 -10.10
N VAL A 37 15.09 -13.17 -10.88
CA VAL A 37 15.25 -11.79 -10.39
C VAL A 37 14.08 -10.96 -10.91
N GLY A 38 13.64 -9.97 -10.15
CA GLY A 38 12.63 -9.05 -10.63
C GLY A 38 12.61 -7.72 -9.91
N ASP A 39 12.02 -6.76 -10.61
CA ASP A 39 11.80 -5.40 -10.20
C ASP A 39 10.30 -5.13 -10.29
N ASP A 40 9.70 -4.74 -9.17
CA ASP A 40 8.33 -4.26 -9.16
C ASP A 40 8.30 -2.74 -8.94
N THR A 41 7.35 -2.09 -9.59
CA THR A 41 6.96 -0.71 -9.34
C THR A 41 5.47 -0.66 -9.08
N LEU A 42 5.07 -0.05 -7.96
CA LEU A 42 3.69 0.27 -7.63
C LEU A 42 3.50 1.77 -7.75
N ILE A 43 2.42 2.20 -8.38
CA ILE A 43 1.99 3.59 -8.39
C ILE A 43 0.65 3.64 -7.69
N VAL A 44 0.57 4.34 -6.56
CA VAL A 44 -0.65 4.56 -5.79
C VAL A 44 -1.13 5.97 -6.10
N LYS A 45 -2.38 6.10 -6.54
CA LYS A 45 -3.03 7.39 -6.79
C LYS A 45 -4.52 7.32 -6.47
N ASP A 46 -5.02 8.17 -5.59
CA ASP A 46 -6.46 8.29 -5.26
C ASP A 46 -7.13 6.92 -4.95
N SER A 47 -6.40 5.98 -4.34
CA SER A 47 -6.79 4.57 -4.09
C SER A 47 -6.70 3.58 -5.25
N VAL A 48 -6.24 3.99 -6.43
CA VAL A 48 -5.93 3.09 -7.55
C VAL A 48 -4.45 2.71 -7.48
N VAL A 49 -4.17 1.41 -7.56
CA VAL A 49 -2.81 0.87 -7.58
C VAL A 49 -2.49 0.32 -8.96
N THR A 50 -1.44 0.81 -9.57
CA THR A 50 -0.84 0.25 -10.80
C THR A 50 0.43 -0.50 -10.45
N LYS A 51 0.43 -1.83 -10.60
CA LYS A 51 1.63 -2.66 -10.45
C LYS A 51 2.24 -2.97 -11.80
N ARG A 52 3.51 -2.63 -11.95
CA ARG A 52 4.37 -3.01 -13.08
C ARG A 52 5.43 -3.96 -12.56
N THR A 53 5.45 -5.18 -13.06
CA THR A 53 6.45 -6.20 -12.73
C THR A 53 7.32 -6.42 -13.94
N GLY A 54 8.63 -6.29 -13.77
CA GLY A 54 9.63 -6.79 -14.70
C GLY A 54 10.36 -7.97 -14.07
N TYR A 55 10.28 -9.16 -14.65
CA TYR A 55 10.91 -10.35 -14.06
C TYR A 55 11.72 -11.12 -15.10
N GLN A 56 12.78 -11.78 -14.63
CA GLN A 56 13.65 -12.65 -15.44
C GLN A 56 13.85 -13.98 -14.72
N LYS A 57 13.69 -15.08 -15.45
CA LYS A 57 13.99 -16.42 -14.94
C LYS A 57 15.50 -16.67 -14.99
N ILE A 58 16.02 -17.43 -14.04
CA ILE A 58 17.38 -17.94 -14.03
C ILE A 58 17.33 -19.42 -14.39
N ARG A 59 18.04 -19.83 -15.44
CA ARG A 59 18.25 -21.24 -15.80
C ARG A 59 19.72 -21.48 -16.06
N GLU A 60 20.30 -22.51 -15.43
CA GLU A 60 21.72 -22.85 -15.59
C GLU A 60 22.65 -21.65 -15.32
N GLY A 61 22.29 -20.80 -14.34
CA GLY A 61 23.03 -19.59 -14.00
C GLY A 61 22.87 -18.41 -14.98
N LYS A 62 22.08 -18.57 -16.06
CA LYS A 62 21.84 -17.52 -17.06
C LYS A 62 20.48 -16.87 -16.87
N LEU A 63 20.43 -15.55 -17.01
CA LEU A 63 19.19 -14.78 -17.07
C LEU A 63 18.53 -14.97 -18.43
N LEU A 64 17.25 -15.33 -18.42
CA LEU A 64 16.40 -15.37 -19.60
C LEU A 64 15.80 -14.00 -19.90
N ALA A 65 15.10 -13.88 -21.03
CA ALA A 65 14.44 -12.65 -21.45
C ALA A 65 13.53 -12.08 -20.35
N LYS A 66 13.54 -10.74 -20.23
CA LYS A 66 12.69 -10.00 -19.30
C LYS A 66 11.23 -10.08 -19.75
N GLU A 67 10.37 -10.52 -18.84
CA GLU A 67 8.94 -10.54 -19.02
C GLU A 67 8.32 -9.38 -18.24
N HIS A 68 7.33 -8.69 -18.84
CA HIS A 68 6.65 -7.55 -18.25
C HIS A 68 5.18 -7.88 -17.99
N ARG A 69 4.69 -7.51 -16.81
CA ARG A 69 3.26 -7.63 -16.46
C ARG A 69 2.77 -6.34 -15.83
N VAL A 70 1.56 -5.94 -16.19
CA VAL A 70 0.87 -4.80 -15.59
C VAL A 70 -0.44 -5.28 -14.99
N LYS A 71 -0.74 -4.84 -13.78
CA LYS A 71 -2.00 -5.08 -13.08
C LYS A 71 -2.50 -3.78 -12.46
N HIS A 72 -3.81 -3.65 -12.40
CA HIS A 72 -4.48 -2.53 -11.76
C HIS A 72 -5.50 -3.07 -10.78
N TRP A 73 -5.62 -2.45 -9.62
CA TRP A 73 -6.68 -2.75 -8.66
C TRP A 73 -6.99 -1.51 -7.82
N VAL A 74 -8.16 -1.52 -7.19
CA VAL A 74 -8.55 -0.50 -6.21
C VAL A 74 -8.27 -1.03 -4.81
N ILE A 75 -7.70 -0.21 -3.93
CA ILE A 75 -7.45 -0.62 -2.53
C ILE A 75 -8.77 -1.07 -1.88
N GLY A 76 -8.78 -2.27 -1.30
CA GLY A 76 -9.96 -2.85 -0.65
C GLY A 76 -10.93 -3.61 -1.57
N SER A 77 -10.68 -3.66 -2.89
CA SER A 77 -11.44 -4.50 -3.81
C SER A 77 -11.13 -6.01 -3.61
N LEU A 78 -12.03 -6.88 -4.08
CA LEU A 78 -11.92 -8.33 -3.91
C LEU A 78 -10.69 -8.96 -4.59
N ASP A 79 -10.19 -8.32 -5.64
CA ASP A 79 -9.01 -8.73 -6.40
C ASP A 79 -7.72 -8.03 -5.95
N ALA A 80 -7.81 -7.10 -5.01
CA ALA A 80 -6.67 -6.42 -4.43
C ALA A 80 -5.98 -7.29 -3.35
N PRO A 81 -4.64 -7.33 -3.32
CA PRO A 81 -3.94 -7.91 -2.19
C PRO A 81 -4.10 -7.02 -0.95
N PHE A 82 -3.90 -7.60 0.23
CA PHE A 82 -3.84 -6.84 1.48
C PHE A 82 -2.62 -5.91 1.48
N LEU A 83 -2.86 -4.62 1.64
CA LEU A 83 -1.83 -3.57 1.71
C LEU A 83 -1.68 -3.08 3.14
N ARG A 84 -0.44 -2.88 3.59
CA ARG A 84 -0.14 -2.21 4.86
C ARG A 84 0.87 -1.11 4.59
N PHE A 85 0.54 0.11 5.00
CA PHE A 85 1.42 1.27 4.89
C PHE A 85 2.07 1.55 6.26
N GLU A 86 3.40 1.71 6.29
CA GLU A 86 4.15 2.10 7.49
C GLU A 86 5.17 3.17 7.11
N GLY A 87 4.81 4.45 7.29
CA GLY A 87 5.64 5.57 6.83
C GLY A 87 5.83 5.54 5.31
N GLU A 88 7.09 5.46 4.88
CA GLU A 88 7.50 5.39 3.47
C GLU A 88 7.49 3.96 2.90
N ASP A 89 7.13 2.96 3.71
CA ASP A 89 7.10 1.56 3.31
C ASP A 89 5.67 1.10 3.01
N LEU A 90 5.54 0.33 1.93
CA LEU A 90 4.31 -0.38 1.56
C LEU A 90 4.57 -1.89 1.56
N PHE A 91 3.77 -2.62 2.31
CA PHE A 91 3.87 -4.08 2.42
C PHE A 91 2.77 -4.76 1.61
N ILE A 92 3.16 -5.76 0.82
CA ILE A 92 2.26 -6.72 0.18
C ILE A 92 2.74 -8.13 0.53
N GLY A 93 2.04 -8.79 1.46
CA GLY A 93 2.53 -10.02 2.07
C GLY A 93 3.89 -9.78 2.76
N GLU A 94 4.92 -10.51 2.35
CA GLU A 94 6.29 -10.37 2.85
C GLU A 94 7.14 -9.38 2.04
N THR A 95 6.63 -8.87 0.92
CA THR A 95 7.39 -7.95 0.07
C THR A 95 7.26 -6.53 0.59
N ILE A 96 8.41 -5.88 0.81
CA ILE A 96 8.52 -4.48 1.23
C ILE A 96 8.82 -3.65 0.00
N TYR A 97 7.95 -2.67 -0.26
CA TYR A 97 8.13 -1.67 -1.30
C TYR A 97 8.53 -0.35 -0.65
N LYS A 98 9.58 0.28 -1.16
CA LYS A 98 10.08 1.57 -0.68
C LYS A 98 9.54 2.70 -1.53
N LYS A 99 8.95 3.73 -0.92
CA LYS A 99 8.55 4.95 -1.61
C LYS A 99 9.78 5.64 -2.19
N VAL A 100 9.67 6.10 -3.43
CA VAL A 100 10.72 6.91 -4.08
C VAL A 100 10.27 8.37 -4.13
N PRO A 101 11.22 9.33 -4.00
CA PRO A 101 10.93 10.77 -4.07
C PRO A 101 10.30 11.19 -5.40
#